data_AF-A0A8T3QGX0-F1
#
_entry.id   AF-A0A8T3QGX0-F1
#
_cell.length_a   1.000
_cell.length_b   1.000
_cell.length_c   1.000
_cell.angle_alpha   90.00
_cell.angle_beta   90.00
_cell.angle_gamma   90.00
#
_symmetry.space_group_name_H-M   'P 1'
#
loop_
_entity.id
_entity.type
_entity.pdbx_description
1 polymer ?
#
loop_
_entity_poly.entity_id
_entity_poly.type
_entity_poly.pdbx_seq_one_letter_code
_entity_poly.pdbx_strand_id
1 'polypeptide(L)'
;IDLLAWHQPHRALIVIELKTDIADVNELLGTFDRKRRLAPTIARDRGWVPANVSGWVIVAAGRTNRARIAAHGAMLRGAFPIDGRGIRAWLGAPTSVVSALSSWPKTGRDQRVPARRVRVSEGLRPSRARELER
;
A
#
# COMPACT_ATOMS: atom_id res chain seq x y z
N ILE A 1 10.23 1.15 -1.35
CA ILE A 1 8.78 1.16 -1.09
C ILE A 1 8.22 2.18 -2.05
N ASP A 2 7.41 1.76 -3.02
CA ASP A 2 6.90 2.69 -4.04
C ASP A 2 5.84 3.62 -3.44
N LEU A 3 4.94 3.08 -2.62
CA LEU A 3 4.04 3.88 -1.79
C LEU A 3 3.95 3.30 -0.38
N LEU A 4 3.93 4.19 0.61
CA LEU A 4 3.65 3.87 2.00
C LEU A 4 2.45 4.69 2.44
N ALA A 5 1.35 4.02 2.82
CA ALA A 5 0.13 4.70 3.22
C ALA A 5 -0.20 4.43 4.69
N TRP A 6 -0.63 5.48 5.38
CA TRP A 6 -0.98 5.49 6.79
C TRP A 6 -2.46 5.80 6.98
N HIS A 7 -3.15 4.98 7.77
CA HIS A 7 -4.54 5.20 8.16
C HIS A 7 -4.60 5.43 9.67
N GLN A 8 -4.65 6.71 10.06
CA GLN A 8 -4.60 7.13 11.46
C GLN A 8 -5.70 6.51 12.35
N PRO A 9 -6.99 6.49 11.97
CA PRO A 9 -8.05 5.99 12.85
C PRO A 9 -7.87 4.53 13.28
N HIS A 10 -7.37 3.67 12.39
CA HIS A 10 -7.12 2.24 12.69
C HIS A 10 -5.64 1.94 12.98
N ARG A 11 -4.80 2.97 12.98
CA ARG A 11 -3.34 2.85 13.09
C ARG A 11 -2.76 1.80 12.12
N ALA A 12 -3.28 1.77 10.90
CA ALA A 12 -2.90 0.78 9.90
C ALA A 12 -1.91 1.34 8.91
N LEU A 13 -0.84 0.59 8.64
CA LEU A 13 0.17 0.92 7.64
C LEU A 13 0.12 -0.09 6.52
N ILE A 14 0.24 0.36 5.27
CA ILE A 14 0.35 -0.53 4.12
C ILE A 14 1.53 -0.15 3.23
N VAL A 15 2.33 -1.17 2.91
CA VAL A 15 3.43 -1.09 1.93
C VAL A 15 2.90 -1.50 0.57
N ILE A 16 3.08 -0.64 -0.43
CA ILE A 16 2.61 -0.90 -1.80
C ILE A 16 3.82 -0.91 -2.74
N GLU A 17 3.84 -1.92 -3.59
CA GLU A 17 4.89 -2.15 -4.59
C GLU A 17 4.27 -2.32 -5.97
N LEU A 18 4.81 -1.59 -6.95
CA LEU A 18 4.35 -1.57 -8.32
C LEU A 18 5.37 -2.30 -9.19
N LYS A 19 4.87 -3.25 -10.00
CA LYS A 19 5.71 -4.05 -10.90
C LYS A 19 5.10 -4.10 -12.29
N THR A 20 5.92 -3.93 -13.31
CA THR A 20 5.49 -4.09 -14.71
C THR A 20 5.50 -5.55 -15.14
N ASP A 21 6.47 -6.33 -14.64
CA ASP A 21 6.61 -7.77 -14.88
C ASP A 21 7.03 -8.50 -13.59
N ILE A 22 6.62 -9.76 -13.46
CA ILE A 22 7.12 -10.69 -12.44
C ILE A 22 8.25 -11.47 -13.13
N ALA A 23 9.51 -11.07 -12.96
CA ALA A 23 10.62 -11.82 -13.55
C ALA A 23 10.87 -13.12 -12.78
N ASP A 24 10.96 -13.02 -11.46
CA ASP A 24 11.20 -14.10 -10.52
C ASP A 24 10.26 -13.95 -9.30
N VAL A 25 9.55 -15.02 -8.94
CA VAL A 25 8.59 -15.01 -7.82
C VAL A 25 9.30 -15.04 -6.47
N ASN A 26 10.40 -15.77 -6.33
CA ASN A 26 11.15 -15.83 -5.07
C ASN A 26 11.83 -14.49 -4.78
N GLU A 27 12.40 -13.87 -5.80
CA GLU A 27 12.99 -12.53 -5.69
C GLU A 27 11.92 -11.49 -5.32
N LEU A 28 10.73 -11.57 -5.93
CA LEU A 28 9.59 -10.72 -5.58
C LEU A 28 9.25 -10.86 -4.10
N LEU A 29 9.09 -12.08 -3.59
CA LEU A 29 8.75 -12.35 -2.19
C LEU A 29 9.83 -11.85 -1.23
N GLY A 30 11.10 -12.19 -1.49
CA GLY A 30 12.21 -11.78 -0.64
C GLY A 30 12.42 -10.27 -0.61
N THR A 31 12.26 -9.59 -1.74
CA THR A 31 12.32 -8.11 -1.80
C THR A 31 11.14 -7.47 -1.09
N PHE A 32 9.94 -8.04 -1.26
CA PHE A 32 8.74 -7.53 -0.62
C PHE A 32 8.78 -7.65 0.91
N ASP A 33 9.20 -8.81 1.43
CA ASP A 33 9.32 -9.03 2.88
C ASP A 33 10.31 -8.05 3.52
N ARG A 34 11.49 -7.85 2.89
CA ARG A 34 12.48 -6.86 3.34
C ARG A 34 11.89 -5.44 3.42
N LYS A 35 11.14 -5.03 2.40
CA LYS A 35 10.47 -3.73 2.38
C LYS A 35 9.40 -3.62 3.46
N ARG A 36 8.65 -4.68 3.71
CA ARG A 36 7.65 -4.74 4.79
C ARG A 36 8.29 -4.63 6.17
N ARG A 37 9.44 -5.27 6.40
CA ARG A 37 10.20 -5.16 7.66
C ARG A 37 10.79 -3.77 7.89
N LEU A 38 11.15 -3.06 6.82
CA LEU A 38 11.69 -1.70 6.90
C LEU A 38 10.58 -0.65 7.16
N ALA A 39 9.33 -0.94 6.77
CA ALA A 39 8.23 0.02 6.82
C ALA A 39 7.91 0.58 8.22
N PRO A 40 7.92 -0.20 9.32
CA PRO A 40 7.77 0.35 10.68
C PRO A 40 8.80 1.42 11.02
N THR A 41 10.06 1.25 10.59
CA THR A 41 11.12 2.24 10.84
C THR A 41 10.82 3.53 10.09
N ILE A 42 10.55 3.41 8.79
CA ILE A 42 10.17 4.55 7.92
C ILE A 42 8.93 5.28 8.46
N ALA A 43 7.96 4.54 9.03
CA ALA A 43 6.76 5.11 9.63
C ALA A 43 7.07 5.89 10.93
N ARG A 44 7.92 5.35 11.81
CA ARG A 44 8.34 6.03 13.04
C ARG A 44 9.07 7.34 12.77
N ASP A 45 9.91 7.38 11.74
CA ASP A 45 10.60 8.60 11.29
C ASP A 45 9.61 9.70 10.85
N ARG A 46 8.36 9.33 10.53
CA ARG A 46 7.25 10.22 10.16
C ARG A 46 6.29 10.51 11.32
N GLY A 47 6.61 10.06 12.53
CA GLY A 47 5.73 10.15 13.69
C GLY A 47 4.52 9.21 13.64
N TRP A 48 4.50 8.25 12.71
CA TRP A 48 3.42 7.27 12.62
C TRP A 48 3.74 6.04 13.48
N VAL A 49 2.77 5.65 14.31
CA VAL A 49 2.92 4.50 15.23
C VAL A 49 1.94 3.41 14.84
N PRO A 50 2.27 2.55 13.87
CA PRO A 50 1.38 1.52 13.38
C PRO A 50 1.10 0.43 14.42
N ALA A 51 -0.15 0.01 14.50
CA ALA A 51 -0.55 -1.22 15.20
C ALA A 51 -0.38 -2.45 14.31
N ASN A 52 -0.54 -2.29 12.99
CA ASN A 52 -0.37 -3.35 12.01
C ASN A 52 0.34 -2.85 10.74
N VAL A 53 1.02 -3.77 10.04
CA VAL A 53 1.67 -3.50 8.76
C VAL A 53 1.22 -4.52 7.73
N SER A 54 0.41 -4.05 6.80
CA SER A 54 -0.09 -4.79 5.64
C SER A 54 0.79 -4.56 4.43
N GLY A 55 0.59 -5.39 3.41
CA GLY A 55 1.35 -5.35 2.18
C GLY A 55 0.47 -5.56 0.94
N TRP A 56 0.81 -4.87 -0.15
CA TRP A 56 0.13 -5.01 -1.43
C TRP A 56 1.10 -4.90 -2.60
N VAL A 57 1.19 -5.97 -3.39
CA VAL A 57 1.88 -5.99 -4.67
C VAL A 57 0.88 -5.77 -5.79
N ILE A 58 1.17 -4.81 -6.67
CA ILE A 58 0.37 -4.51 -7.85
C ILE A 58 1.25 -4.79 -9.08
N VAL A 59 0.79 -5.71 -9.93
CA VAL A 59 1.48 -6.05 -11.18
C VAL A 59 0.71 -5.55 -12.39
N ALA A 60 1.38 -5.09 -13.45
CA ALA A 60 0.67 -4.72 -14.67
C ALA A 60 -0.01 -5.96 -15.28
N ALA A 61 -1.26 -5.81 -15.72
CA ALA A 61 -2.00 -6.90 -16.36
C ALA A 61 -1.35 -7.26 -17.70
N GLY A 62 -1.20 -8.55 -17.96
CA GLY A 62 -0.60 -9.03 -19.20
C GLY A 62 -0.59 -10.54 -19.27
N ARG A 63 -0.41 -11.09 -20.48
CA ARG A 63 -0.37 -12.54 -20.71
C ARG A 63 0.76 -13.19 -19.90
N THR A 64 1.96 -12.59 -19.93
CA THR A 64 3.14 -13.10 -19.22
C THR A 64 2.94 -13.15 -17.71
N ASN A 65 2.49 -12.03 -17.11
CA ASN A 65 2.19 -12.00 -15.67
C ASN A 65 1.10 -12.99 -15.27
N ARG A 66 0.02 -13.12 -16.08
CA ARG A 66 -1.01 -14.13 -15.81
C ARG A 66 -0.46 -15.56 -15.86
N ALA A 67 0.36 -15.88 -16.86
CA ALA A 67 0.97 -17.20 -16.98
C ALA A 67 1.88 -17.51 -15.78
N ARG A 68 2.70 -16.54 -15.34
CA ARG A 68 3.57 -16.70 -14.17
C ARG A 68 2.78 -16.84 -12.86
N ILE A 69 1.73 -16.03 -12.66
CA ILE A 69 0.85 -16.15 -11.51
C ILE A 69 0.19 -17.53 -11.48
N ALA A 70 -0.25 -18.04 -12.63
CA ALA A 70 -0.85 -19.37 -12.72
C ALA A 70 0.18 -20.47 -12.38
N ALA A 71 1.39 -20.40 -12.96
CA ALA A 71 2.46 -21.37 -12.74
C ALA A 71 2.90 -21.46 -11.27
N HIS A 72 2.90 -20.33 -10.53
CA HIS A 72 3.30 -20.27 -9.13
C HIS A 72 2.11 -20.06 -8.17
N GLY A 73 0.89 -20.43 -8.61
CA GLY A 73 -0.36 -20.03 -7.95
C GLY A 73 -0.47 -20.50 -6.49
N ALA A 74 0.00 -21.70 -6.16
CA ALA A 74 -0.03 -22.20 -4.78
C ALA A 74 0.83 -21.35 -3.83
N MET A 75 2.07 -21.07 -4.23
CA MET A 75 3.00 -20.23 -3.47
C MET A 75 2.47 -18.79 -3.35
N LEU A 76 2.04 -18.19 -4.46
CA LEU A 76 1.54 -16.82 -4.47
C LEU A 76 0.25 -16.66 -3.66
N ARG A 77 -0.67 -17.64 -3.68
CA ARG A 77 -1.87 -17.61 -2.81
C ARG A 77 -1.52 -17.76 -1.33
N GLY A 78 -0.50 -18.55 -0.99
CA GLY A 78 0.01 -18.64 0.38
C GLY A 78 0.61 -17.32 0.88
N ALA A 79 1.39 -16.64 0.03
CA ALA A 79 2.04 -15.38 0.37
C ALA A 79 1.11 -14.16 0.30
N PHE A 80 0.16 -14.18 -0.63
CA PHE A 80 -0.80 -13.10 -0.92
C PHE A 80 -2.23 -13.67 -1.00
N PRO A 81 -2.85 -14.00 0.14
CA PRO A 81 -4.19 -14.59 0.16
C PRO A 81 -5.28 -13.60 -0.28
N ILE A 82 -5.00 -12.29 -0.27
CA ILE A 82 -5.98 -11.25 -0.59
C ILE A 82 -5.81 -10.79 -2.04
N ASP A 83 -6.92 -10.74 -2.77
CA ASP A 83 -6.95 -10.27 -4.15
C ASP A 83 -7.31 -8.77 -4.25
N GLY A 84 -7.45 -8.27 -5.48
CA GLY A 84 -7.82 -6.87 -5.75
C GLY A 84 -9.20 -6.47 -5.18
N ARG A 85 -10.15 -7.41 -5.05
CA ARG A 85 -11.46 -7.14 -4.46
C ARG A 85 -11.35 -7.05 -2.94
N GLY A 86 -10.65 -8.00 -2.33
CA GLY A 86 -10.41 -8.04 -0.89
C GLY A 86 -9.63 -6.83 -0.40
N ILE A 87 -8.60 -6.39 -1.12
CA ILE A 87 -7.84 -5.19 -0.72
C ILE A 87 -8.69 -3.92 -0.83
N ARG A 88 -9.57 -3.82 -1.83
CA ARG A 88 -10.50 -2.68 -1.95
C ARG A 88 -11.46 -2.62 -0.76
N ALA A 89 -12.00 -3.75 -0.33
CA ALA A 89 -12.84 -3.82 0.87
C ALA A 89 -12.04 -3.43 2.12
N TRP A 90 -10.83 -3.96 2.27
CA TRP A 90 -9.93 -3.66 3.38
C TRP A 90 -9.56 -2.16 3.47
N LEU A 91 -9.33 -1.49 2.34
CA LEU A 91 -9.03 -0.05 2.32
C LEU A 91 -10.16 0.82 2.92
N GLY A 92 -11.41 0.35 2.90
CA GLY A 92 -12.53 1.04 3.53
C GLY A 92 -12.57 0.93 5.06
N ALA A 93 -11.97 -0.14 5.62
CA ALA A 93 -11.92 -0.41 7.07
C ALA A 93 -10.68 -1.27 7.42
N PRO A 94 -9.46 -0.69 7.42
CA PRO A 94 -8.20 -1.43 7.55
C PRO A 94 -7.91 -1.89 8.99
N THR A 95 -8.68 -2.86 9.46
CA THR A 95 -8.64 -3.36 10.84
C THR A 95 -7.79 -4.62 11.04
N SER A 96 -7.49 -5.34 9.95
CA SER A 96 -6.70 -6.58 9.95
C SER A 96 -5.36 -6.44 9.22
N VAL A 97 -4.44 -7.37 9.46
CA VAL A 97 -3.21 -7.50 8.65
C VAL A 97 -3.53 -8.24 7.36
N VAL A 98 -3.17 -7.66 6.22
CA VAL A 98 -3.34 -8.31 4.91
C VAL A 98 -2.05 -8.35 4.12
N SER A 99 -1.94 -9.35 3.25
CA SER A 99 -0.94 -9.45 2.20
C SER A 99 -1.69 -9.69 0.89
N ALA A 100 -1.60 -8.74 -0.04
CA ALA A 100 -2.41 -8.72 -1.24
C ALA A 100 -1.59 -8.73 -2.52
N LEU A 101 -2.12 -9.38 -3.55
CA LEU A 101 -1.61 -9.32 -4.92
C LEU A 101 -2.77 -8.99 -5.86
N SER A 102 -2.59 -7.99 -6.72
CA SER A 102 -3.57 -7.66 -7.74
C SER A 102 -2.93 -7.26 -9.06
N SER A 103 -3.68 -7.41 -10.15
CA SER A 103 -3.27 -6.88 -11.45
C SER A 103 -3.88 -5.50 -11.70
N TRP A 104 -3.05 -4.53 -12.10
CA TRP A 104 -3.51 -3.25 -12.63
C TRP A 104 -3.68 -3.35 -14.15
N PRO A 105 -4.86 -3.06 -14.72
CA PRO A 105 -5.05 -3.06 -16.17
C PRO A 105 -4.00 -2.17 -16.85
N LYS A 106 -3.30 -2.69 -17.87
CA LYS A 106 -2.55 -1.82 -18.79
C LYS A 106 -3.61 -1.03 -19.55
N THR A 107 -3.83 0.22 -19.18
CA THR A 107 -4.64 1.12 -20.00
C THR A 107 -3.91 1.30 -21.32
N GLY A 108 -4.39 0.62 -22.37
CA GLY A 108 -4.00 0.95 -23.73
C GLY A 108 -4.50 2.36 -24.04
N ARG A 109 -3.58 3.26 -24.39
CA ARG A 109 -3.71 4.72 -24.51
C ARG A 109 -3.76 5.50 -23.19
N ASP A 110 -2.97 6.56 -23.22
CA ASP A 110 -2.85 7.71 -22.33
C ASP A 110 -4.23 8.23 -21.87
N GLN A 111 -4.85 7.58 -20.89
CA GLN A 111 -5.95 8.20 -20.16
C GLN A 111 -5.33 9.15 -19.14
N ARG A 112 -5.03 10.37 -19.58
CA ARG A 112 -4.89 11.52 -18.70
C ARG A 112 -6.21 11.69 -17.94
N VAL A 113 -6.29 11.08 -16.76
CA VAL A 113 -7.27 11.47 -15.76
C VAL A 113 -6.84 12.87 -15.30
N PRO A 114 -7.64 13.93 -15.47
CA PRO A 114 -7.27 15.24 -14.97
C PRO A 114 -7.11 15.13 -13.44
N ALA A 115 -5.88 15.33 -12.96
CA ALA A 115 -5.59 15.32 -11.54
C ALA A 115 -6.34 16.48 -10.87
N ARG A 116 -7.42 16.18 -10.15
CA ARG A 116 -8.11 17.14 -9.30
C ARG A 116 -7.26 17.36 -8.05
N ARG A 117 -6.54 18.49 -7.99
CA ARG A 117 -5.90 18.96 -6.76
C ARG A 117 -6.99 19.27 -5.74
N VAL A 118 -7.03 18.51 -4.63
CA VAL A 118 -7.83 18.85 -3.45
C VAL A 118 -6.96 19.70 -2.54
N ARG A 119 -7.37 20.96 -2.31
CA ARG A 119 -6.73 21.84 -1.33
C ARG A 119 -7.15 21.36 0.05
N VAL A 120 -6.22 20.82 0.84
CA VAL A 120 -6.45 20.60 2.25
C VAL A 120 -6.60 21.99 2.88
N SER A 121 -7.79 22.32 3.37
CA SER A 121 -8.01 23.57 4.09
C SER A 121 -7.20 23.50 5.39
N GLU A 122 -6.16 24.35 5.48
CA GLU A 122 -5.42 24.61 6.71
C GLU A 122 -6.36 25.31 7.69
N GLY A 123 -7.02 24.52 8.53
CA GLY A 123 -8.03 25.01 9.46
C GLY A 123 -8.11 24.12 10.68
N LEU A 124 -7.12 24.25 11.56
CA LEU A 124 -7.17 24.01 13.01
C LEU A 124 -5.74 24.19 13.58
N ARG A 125 -5.30 25.44 13.72
CA ARG A 125 -4.22 25.75 14.67
C ARG A 125 -4.89 25.97 16.03
N PRO A 126 -4.55 25.22 17.10
CA PRO A 126 -5.08 25.49 18.42
C PRO A 126 -4.58 26.85 18.90
N SER A 127 -5.53 27.72 19.25
CA SER A 127 -5.29 29.03 19.85
C SER A 127 -4.54 28.87 21.18
N ARG A 128 -3.34 29.44 21.28
CA ARG A 128 -2.65 29.64 22.55
C ARG A 128 -3.45 30.63 23.39
N ALA A 129 -4.28 30.10 24.27
CA ALA A 129 -4.86 30.83 25.38
C ALA A 129 -3.90 30.76 26.57
N ARG A 130 -3.57 31.95 27.08
CA ARG A 130 -3.10 32.28 28.45
C ARG A 130 -1.64 32.00 28.79
N GLU A 131 -0.90 33.08 29.00
CA GLU A 131 -0.28 33.35 30.29
C GLU A 131 -0.25 34.87 30.55
N LEU A 132 -0.85 35.25 31.70
CA LEU A 132 -0.71 36.52 32.42
C LEU A 132 0.65 36.44 33.15
N GLU A 133 1.43 37.50 33.37
CA GLU A 133 1.41 38.47 34.50
C GLU A 133 2.68 39.34 34.30
N ARG A 134 2.60 40.68 34.20
CA ARG A 134 2.93 41.66 35.27
C ARG A 134 3.95 41.23 36.32
#